data_AF-A0A916UIA8-F1
#
_entry.id   AF-A0A916UIA8-F1
#
_cell.length_a   1.000
_cell.length_b   1.000
_cell.length_c   1.000
_cell.angle_alpha   90.00
_cell.angle_beta   90.00
_cell.angle_gamma   90.00
#
_symmetry.space_group_name_H-M   'P 1'
#
loop_
_entity.id
_entity.type
_entity.pdbx_description
1 polymer ?
#
loop_
_entity_poly.entity_id
_entity_poly.type
_entity_poly.pdbx_seq_one_letter_code
_entity_poly.pdbx_strand_id
1 'polypeptide(L)'
;MKTLALISLLTALSATQLAQAQTESASDTVTISAREPKIELPGKFYRMLPEEFKYYKQAYSLSNGKTLSLFSRGRSMFAEINGQPAHEIAAITSNSFIALDQKLKMTIQLLDNDEVRGELLMLVPSEQVAGQAGAGEKMVVVGLH
;
A
#
# COMPACT_ATOMS: atom_id res chain seq x y z
N MET A 1 43.58 19.58 59.20
CA MET A 1 43.22 19.30 60.61
C MET A 1 42.11 18.26 60.56
N LYS A 2 42.42 16.95 60.67
CA LYS A 2 42.24 16.10 61.87
C LYS A 2 40.80 16.22 62.40
N THR A 3 39.94 15.21 62.24
CA THR A 3 39.95 14.02 63.10
C THR A 3 39.61 12.70 62.39
N LEU A 4 40.31 11.67 62.85
CA LEU A 4 40.23 10.24 62.54
C LEU A 4 39.23 9.51 63.46
N ALA A 5 39.00 8.23 63.10
CA ALA A 5 38.81 7.05 63.97
C ALA A 5 37.34 6.72 64.36
N LEU A 6 36.86 5.47 64.39
CA LEU A 6 37.35 4.11 64.05
C LEU A 6 36.19 3.12 64.36
N ILE A 7 36.29 1.89 63.83
CA ILE A 7 35.81 0.60 64.41
C ILE A 7 34.29 0.31 64.31
N SER A 8 33.76 -0.90 64.07
CA SER A 8 34.14 -2.21 63.50
C SER A 8 32.97 -3.14 63.87
N LEU A 9 32.66 -4.14 63.04
CA LEU A 9 32.18 -5.52 63.33
C LEU A 9 31.16 -5.92 62.24
N LEU A 10 31.53 -6.71 61.23
CA LEU A 10 31.70 -8.18 61.22
C LEU A 10 30.47 -8.96 61.74
N THR A 11 29.66 -9.47 60.80
CA THR A 11 28.89 -10.73 60.80
C THR A 11 27.98 -10.71 59.57
N ALA A 12 27.64 -11.76 58.85
CA ALA A 12 28.13 -13.12 58.66
C ALA A 12 27.28 -13.65 57.48
N LEU A 13 27.88 -14.49 56.65
CA LEU A 13 27.25 -15.66 56.02
C LEU A 13 25.77 -15.56 55.59
N SER A 14 25.54 -15.54 54.27
CA SER A 14 24.62 -16.48 53.62
C SER A 14 24.89 -16.51 52.12
N ALA A 15 25.53 -17.59 51.69
CA ALA A 15 25.47 -18.03 50.31
C ALA A 15 24.05 -18.52 50.03
N THR A 16 23.39 -17.94 49.04
CA THR A 16 22.28 -18.60 48.35
C THR A 16 22.35 -18.17 46.90
N GLN A 17 23.18 -18.90 46.14
CA GLN A 17 23.05 -18.96 44.69
C GLN A 17 21.71 -19.64 44.39
N LEU A 18 20.65 -18.85 44.27
CA LEU A 18 19.49 -19.27 43.50
C LEU A 18 19.80 -18.94 42.05
N ALA A 19 20.31 -19.96 41.36
CA ALA A 19 20.29 -20.01 39.92
C ALA A 19 18.83 -19.88 39.47
N GLN A 20 18.40 -18.65 39.20
CA GLN A 20 17.24 -18.43 38.36
C GLN A 20 17.69 -18.76 36.94
N ALA A 21 17.54 -20.02 36.57
CA ALA A 21 17.32 -20.37 35.18
C ALA A 21 16.05 -19.63 34.75
N GLN A 22 16.20 -18.40 34.27
CA GLN A 22 15.20 -17.79 33.42
C GLN A 22 15.10 -18.71 32.21
N THR A 23 14.12 -19.61 32.25
CA THR A 23 13.55 -20.15 31.03
C THR A 23 12.94 -18.93 30.35
N GLU A 24 13.77 -18.23 29.56
CA GLU A 24 13.31 -17.35 28.51
C GLU A 24 12.23 -18.13 27.79
N SER A 25 11.00 -17.64 27.91
CA SER A 25 9.90 -18.09 27.09
C SER A 25 10.40 -17.95 25.68
N ALA A 26 10.64 -19.10 25.03
CA ALA A 26 10.89 -19.16 23.61
C ALA A 26 9.75 -18.38 22.99
N SER A 27 10.04 -17.14 22.61
CA SER A 27 9.11 -16.31 21.87
C SER A 27 8.99 -17.05 20.55
N ASP A 28 7.92 -17.84 20.42
CA ASP A 28 7.50 -18.46 19.17
C ASP A 28 7.40 -17.31 18.17
N THR A 29 8.51 -17.09 17.47
CA THR A 29 8.62 -16.10 16.41
C THR A 29 7.89 -16.75 15.26
N VAL A 30 6.57 -16.54 15.24
CA VAL A 30 5.74 -16.89 14.09
C VAL A 30 6.16 -15.93 12.98
N THR A 31 7.04 -16.39 12.11
CA THR A 31 7.38 -15.71 10.87
C THR A 31 6.14 -15.75 9.98
N ILE A 32 5.31 -14.72 10.09
CA ILE A 32 4.22 -14.49 9.13
C ILE A 32 4.89 -13.95 7.88
N SER A 33 5.04 -14.77 6.84
CA SER A 33 5.43 -14.28 5.52
C SER A 33 4.39 -13.24 5.08
N ALA A 34 4.77 -11.97 5.11
CA ALA A 34 3.94 -10.90 4.57
C ALA A 34 3.70 -11.21 3.10
N ARG A 35 2.44 -11.50 2.73
CA ARG A 35 2.08 -11.64 1.31
C ARG A 35 2.36 -10.31 0.63
N GLU A 36 3.12 -10.35 -0.45
CA GLU A 36 3.36 -9.18 -1.27
C GLU A 36 2.02 -8.62 -1.78
N PRO A 37 1.79 -7.30 -1.68
CA PRO A 37 0.57 -6.69 -2.17
C PRO A 37 0.48 -6.89 -3.68
N LYS A 38 -0.63 -7.48 -4.14
CA LYS A 38 -0.86 -7.77 -5.56
C LYS A 38 -2.29 -7.41 -5.96
N ILE A 39 -2.44 -6.89 -7.16
CA ILE A 39 -3.73 -6.75 -7.83
C ILE A 39 -3.89 -7.96 -8.76
N GLU A 40 -4.96 -8.72 -8.58
CA GLU A 40 -5.22 -9.91 -9.39
C GLU A 40 -6.07 -9.59 -10.61
N LEU A 41 -5.70 -10.13 -11.77
CA LEU A 41 -6.55 -10.08 -12.97
C LEU A 41 -7.69 -11.09 -12.84
N PRO A 42 -8.94 -10.70 -13.19
CA PRO A 42 -10.05 -11.64 -13.21
C PRO A 42 -9.88 -12.65 -14.35
N GLY A 43 -10.49 -13.84 -14.19
CA GLY A 43 -10.48 -14.87 -15.24
C GLY A 43 -11.29 -14.49 -16.49
N LYS A 44 -12.12 -13.44 -16.43
CA LYS A 44 -12.88 -12.89 -17.56
C LYS A 44 -12.93 -11.37 -17.46
N PHE A 45 -12.76 -10.71 -18.60
CA PHE A 45 -12.93 -9.26 -18.73
C PHE A 45 -14.30 -8.92 -19.28
N TYR A 46 -14.83 -7.77 -18.87
CA TYR A 46 -15.98 -7.16 -19.50
C TYR A 46 -15.57 -6.64 -20.88
N ARG A 47 -16.31 -7.04 -21.92
CA ARG A 47 -16.06 -6.58 -23.28
C ARG A 47 -16.67 -5.20 -23.45
N MET A 48 -15.94 -4.18 -23.01
CA MET A 48 -16.34 -2.79 -23.20
C MET A 48 -16.26 -2.39 -24.67
N LEU A 49 -17.30 -1.74 -25.17
CA LEU A 49 -17.33 -1.17 -26.52
C LEU A 49 -16.69 0.24 -26.53
N PRO A 50 -16.11 0.69 -27.66
CA PRO A 50 -15.56 2.04 -27.77
C PRO A 50 -16.55 3.16 -27.41
N GLU A 51 -17.83 2.96 -27.74
CA GLU A 51 -18.92 3.89 -27.45
C GLU A 51 -19.23 3.97 -25.94
N GLU A 52 -19.12 2.83 -25.24
CA GLU A 52 -19.26 2.78 -23.78
C GLU A 52 -18.05 3.45 -23.10
N PHE A 53 -16.84 3.17 -23.59
CA PHE A 53 -15.64 3.76 -23.02
C PHE A 53 -15.55 5.27 -23.22
N LYS A 54 -16.23 5.81 -24.25
CA LYS A 54 -16.26 7.25 -24.54
C LYS A 54 -16.68 8.09 -23.32
N TYR A 55 -17.59 7.60 -22.49
CA TYR A 55 -18.05 8.29 -21.27
C TYR A 55 -16.95 8.41 -20.21
N TYR A 56 -15.97 7.51 -20.22
CA TYR A 56 -14.87 7.50 -19.26
C TYR A 56 -13.61 8.21 -19.77
N LYS A 57 -13.53 8.55 -21.07
CA LYS A 57 -12.35 9.13 -21.72
C LYS A 57 -12.14 10.61 -21.38
N GLN A 58 -11.62 10.85 -20.19
CA GLN A 58 -11.30 12.19 -19.71
C GLN A 58 -10.17 12.15 -18.68
N ALA A 59 -9.79 13.32 -18.19
CA ALA A 59 -8.90 13.49 -17.07
C ALA A 59 -9.71 13.64 -15.78
N TYR A 60 -9.28 12.94 -14.72
CA TYR A 60 -9.87 12.97 -13.39
C TYR A 60 -8.87 13.52 -12.39
N SER A 61 -9.36 14.31 -11.44
CA SER A 61 -8.52 14.80 -10.35
C SER A 61 -8.43 13.74 -9.28
N LEU A 62 -7.21 13.46 -8.83
CA LEU A 62 -6.95 12.52 -7.75
C LEU A 62 -6.77 13.29 -6.44
N SER A 63 -7.29 12.75 -5.35
CA SER A 63 -7.17 13.35 -4.00
C SER A 63 -5.73 13.57 -3.51
N ASN A 64 -4.74 12.93 -4.14
CA ASN A 64 -3.32 13.17 -3.89
C ASN A 64 -2.71 14.30 -4.75
N GLY A 65 -3.55 15.10 -5.43
CA GLY A 65 -3.14 16.22 -6.27
C GLY A 65 -2.62 15.83 -7.67
N LYS A 66 -2.65 14.54 -8.03
CA LYS A 66 -2.28 14.06 -9.37
C LYS A 66 -3.50 14.02 -10.30
N THR A 67 -3.27 13.75 -11.57
CA THR A 67 -4.32 13.58 -12.58
C THR A 67 -4.28 12.17 -13.15
N LEU A 68 -5.42 11.50 -13.22
CA LEU A 68 -5.62 10.24 -13.94
C LEU A 68 -6.25 10.55 -15.30
N SER A 69 -5.59 10.21 -16.40
CA SER A 69 -6.09 10.40 -17.75
C SER A 69 -6.47 9.06 -18.37
N LEU A 70 -7.73 8.93 -18.80
CA LEU A 70 -8.23 7.78 -19.56
C LEU A 70 -8.35 8.12 -21.05
N PHE A 71 -7.74 7.30 -21.90
CA PHE A 71 -7.77 7.49 -23.35
C PHE A 71 -7.72 6.16 -24.10
N SER A 72 -7.92 6.22 -25.42
CA SER A 72 -7.85 5.04 -26.29
C SER A 72 -6.90 5.29 -27.45
N ARG A 73 -6.18 4.24 -27.88
CA ARG A 73 -5.40 4.24 -29.13
C ARG A 73 -5.82 3.01 -29.93
N GLY A 74 -6.46 3.23 -31.08
CA GLY A 74 -7.12 2.15 -31.82
C GLY A 74 -8.17 1.45 -30.95
N ARG A 75 -8.00 0.14 -30.75
CA ARG A 75 -8.92 -0.70 -29.96
C ARG A 75 -8.52 -0.86 -28.49
N SER A 76 -7.34 -0.37 -28.11
CA SER A 76 -6.83 -0.49 -26.75
C SER A 76 -7.17 0.73 -25.92
N MET A 77 -7.44 0.50 -24.64
CA MET A 77 -7.74 1.52 -23.63
C MET A 77 -6.52 1.70 -22.73
N PHE A 78 -6.27 2.92 -22.29
CA PHE A 78 -5.09 3.26 -21.50
C PHE A 78 -5.45 4.17 -20.33
N ALA A 79 -4.68 4.01 -19.26
CA ALA A 79 -4.66 4.89 -18.11
C ALA A 79 -3.26 5.47 -17.92
N GLU A 80 -3.19 6.78 -17.73
CA GLU A 80 -1.95 7.51 -17.44
C GLU A 80 -2.12 8.31 -16.16
N ILE A 81 -1.10 8.33 -15.31
CA ILE A 81 -1.11 9.11 -14.07
C ILE A 81 -0.04 10.16 -14.14
N ASN A 82 -0.43 11.44 -14.20
CA ASN A 82 0.47 12.59 -14.10
C ASN A 82 1.68 12.51 -15.06
N GLY A 83 1.46 12.16 -16.33
CA GLY A 83 2.51 12.07 -17.36
C GLY A 83 3.46 10.87 -17.24
N GLN A 84 3.20 9.93 -16.34
CA GLN A 84 3.95 8.66 -16.26
C GLN A 84 3.67 7.76 -17.48
N PRO A 85 4.44 6.69 -17.70
CA PRO A 85 4.13 5.73 -18.76
C PRO A 85 2.68 5.22 -18.65
N ALA A 86 1.97 5.20 -19.77
CA ALA A 86 0.59 4.75 -19.80
C ALA A 86 0.48 3.23 -19.63
N HIS A 87 -0.54 2.81 -18.89
CA HIS A 87 -0.86 1.41 -18.63
C HIS A 87 -2.02 1.01 -19.54
N GLU A 88 -1.87 -0.09 -20.29
CA GLU A 88 -3.00 -0.67 -21.01
C GLU A 88 -3.99 -1.26 -20.00
N ILE A 89 -5.27 -0.93 -20.16
CA ILE A 89 -6.33 -1.33 -19.23
C ILE A 89 -7.39 -2.18 -19.92
N ALA A 90 -8.01 -3.06 -19.14
CA ALA A 90 -9.20 -3.80 -19.51
C ALA A 90 -10.33 -3.50 -18.52
N ALA A 91 -11.56 -3.50 -19.02
CA ALA A 91 -12.74 -3.37 -18.18
C ALA A 91 -13.02 -4.69 -17.44
N ILE A 92 -13.29 -4.61 -16.14
CA ILE A 92 -13.76 -5.74 -15.33
C ILE A 92 -15.29 -5.72 -15.28
N THR A 93 -15.87 -4.53 -15.21
CA THR A 93 -17.31 -4.25 -15.24
C THR A 93 -17.55 -3.03 -16.15
N SER A 94 -18.79 -2.54 -16.23
CA SER A 94 -19.12 -1.32 -16.97
C SER A 94 -18.44 -0.05 -16.43
N ASN A 95 -17.93 -0.09 -15.19
CA ASN A 95 -17.45 1.09 -14.47
C ASN A 95 -16.13 0.86 -13.70
N SER A 96 -15.57 -0.35 -13.78
CA SER A 96 -14.29 -0.71 -13.15
C SER A 96 -13.30 -1.22 -14.19
N PHE A 97 -12.05 -0.81 -14.03
CA PHE A 97 -10.95 -1.11 -14.94
C PHE A 97 -9.74 -1.62 -14.17
N ILE A 98 -8.91 -2.41 -14.85
CA ILE A 98 -7.66 -2.92 -14.32
C ILE A 98 -6.57 -2.82 -15.38
N ALA A 99 -5.37 -2.44 -14.97
CA ALA A 99 -4.22 -2.46 -15.85
C ALA A 99 -3.74 -3.89 -16.07
N LEU A 100 -3.40 -4.22 -17.31
CA LEU A 100 -2.92 -5.56 -17.70
C LEU A 100 -1.60 -5.93 -17.03
N ASP A 101 -0.82 -4.93 -16.61
CA ASP A 101 0.40 -5.11 -15.83
C ASP A 101 0.17 -5.28 -14.32
N GLN A 102 -1.10 -5.31 -13.87
CA GLN A 102 -1.50 -5.48 -12.46
C GLN A 102 -1.02 -4.37 -11.52
N LYS A 103 -0.66 -3.20 -12.05
CA LYS A 103 -0.22 -2.06 -11.22
C LYS A 103 -1.34 -1.12 -10.81
N LEU A 104 -2.46 -1.13 -11.55
CA LEU A 104 -3.59 -0.23 -11.33
C LEU A 104 -4.91 -0.99 -11.34
N LYS A 105 -5.82 -0.58 -10.47
CA LYS A 105 -7.24 -0.93 -10.54
C LYS A 105 -8.05 0.29 -10.18
N MET A 106 -9.12 0.57 -10.91
CA MET A 106 -9.96 1.74 -10.64
C MET A 106 -11.43 1.40 -10.77
N THR A 107 -12.24 2.13 -10.02
CA THR A 107 -13.70 2.15 -10.15
C THR A 107 -14.13 3.60 -10.26
N ILE A 108 -14.89 3.91 -11.30
CA ILE A 108 -15.36 5.26 -11.62
C ILE A 108 -16.88 5.23 -11.62
N GLN A 109 -17.50 6.19 -10.96
CA GLN A 109 -18.94 6.39 -10.91
C GLN A 109 -19.22 7.75 -11.53
N LEU A 110 -19.93 7.73 -12.66
CA LEU A 110 -20.44 8.93 -13.31
C LEU A 110 -21.83 9.19 -12.75
N LEU A 111 -22.05 10.35 -12.15
CA LEU A 111 -23.33 10.75 -11.56
C LEU A 111 -24.09 11.66 -12.54
N ASP A 112 -25.41 11.75 -12.38
CA ASP A 112 -26.30 12.48 -13.31
C ASP A 112 -26.07 14.01 -13.31
N ASN A 113 -25.35 14.54 -12.33
CA ASN A 113 -25.03 15.96 -12.16
C ASN A 113 -23.63 16.33 -12.70
N ASP A 114 -23.09 15.56 -13.64
CA ASP A 114 -21.72 15.66 -14.17
C ASP A 114 -20.62 15.48 -13.11
N GLU A 115 -20.98 15.03 -11.91
CA GLU A 115 -20.03 14.74 -10.84
C GLU A 115 -19.43 13.34 -11.04
N VAL A 116 -18.13 13.23 -10.75
CA VAL A 116 -17.43 11.95 -10.78
C VAL A 116 -17.00 11.57 -9.38
N ARG A 117 -17.20 10.30 -9.03
CA ARG A 117 -16.66 9.69 -7.83
C ARG A 117 -15.94 8.40 -8.16
N GLY A 118 -15.02 7.99 -7.31
CA GLY A 118 -14.35 6.72 -7.53
C GLY A 118 -13.14 6.51 -6.66
N GLU A 119 -12.50 5.37 -6.89
CA GLU A 119 -11.27 4.97 -6.23
C GLU A 119 -10.27 4.43 -7.25
N LEU A 120 -9.00 4.78 -7.05
CA LEU A 120 -7.86 4.28 -7.78
C LEU A 120 -6.94 3.57 -6.79
N LEU A 121 -6.75 2.27 -7.01
CA LEU A 121 -5.78 1.43 -6.35
C LEU A 121 -4.51 1.40 -7.21
N MET A 122 -3.37 1.73 -6.59
CA MET A 122 -2.06 1.71 -7.23
C MET A 122 -1.10 0.84 -6.45
N LEU A 123 -0.29 0.08 -7.17
CA LEU A 123 0.90 -0.58 -6.63
C LEU A 123 2.11 0.28 -6.98
N VAL A 124 2.68 0.95 -5.97
CA VAL A 124 3.82 1.86 -6.14
C VAL A 124 5.03 1.34 -5.37
N PRO A 125 6.27 1.55 -5.85
CA PRO A 125 7.45 1.28 -5.05
C PRO A 125 7.39 2.07 -3.72
N SER A 126 7.69 1.44 -2.60
CA SER A 126 7.57 2.07 -1.27
C SER A 126 8.46 3.30 -1.09
N GLU A 127 9.55 3.41 -1.85
CA GLU A 127 10.40 4.61 -1.92
C GLU A 127 9.66 5.86 -2.41
N GLN A 128 8.56 5.70 -3.16
CA GLN A 128 7.76 6.79 -3.72
C GLN A 128 6.59 7.20 -2.81
N VAL A 129 6.43 6.54 -1.66
CA VAL A 129 5.41 6.90 -0.66
C VAL A 129 6.06 7.79 0.39
N ALA A 130 5.58 9.04 0.49
CA ALA A 130 6.15 10.03 1.39
C ALA A 130 6.28 9.47 2.83
N GLY A 131 7.53 9.39 3.31
CA GLY A 131 7.86 9.10 4.71
C GLY A 131 8.25 7.65 5.06
N GLN A 132 8.41 6.72 4.12
CA GLN A 132 8.86 5.35 4.44
C GLN A 132 9.93 4.84 3.47
N ALA A 133 11.19 4.86 3.92
CA ALA A 133 12.28 4.14 3.25
C ALA A 133 12.13 2.64 3.53
N GLY A 134 11.67 1.89 2.54
CA GLY A 134 11.61 0.44 2.56
C GLY A 134 11.70 -0.10 1.14
N ALA A 135 12.38 -1.22 0.95
CA ALA A 135 12.37 -1.96 -0.31
C ALA A 135 11.06 -2.76 -0.38
N GLY A 136 10.21 -2.51 -1.37
CA GLY A 136 8.93 -3.17 -1.54
C GLY A 136 7.98 -2.42 -2.47
N GLU A 137 6.84 -3.05 -2.78
CA GLU A 137 5.69 -2.36 -3.40
C GLU A 137 4.63 -2.12 -2.31
N LYS A 138 3.96 -0.97 -2.38
CA LYS A 138 2.90 -0.59 -1.45
C LYS A 138 1.64 -0.30 -2.24
N MET A 139 0.53 -0.83 -1.71
CA MET A 139 -0.78 -0.58 -2.25
C MET A 139 -1.31 0.75 -1.71
N VAL A 140 -1.72 1.66 -2.60
CA VAL A 140 -2.22 2.99 -2.28
C VAL A 140 -3.61 3.16 -2.88
N VAL A 141 -4.58 3.59 -2.07
CA VAL A 141 -5.93 3.95 -2.52
C VAL A 141 -6.04 5.46 -2.61
N VAL A 142 -6.56 5.97 -3.72
CA VAL A 142 -6.72 7.41 -3.97
C VAL A 142 -8.11 7.67 -4.52
N GLY A 143 -8.86 8.57 -3.88
CA GLY A 143 -10.19 8.97 -4.36
C GLY A 143 -10.12 9.82 -5.64
N LEU A 144 -11.09 9.62 -6.54
CA LEU A 144 -11.32 10.40 -7.76
C LEU A 144 -12.44 11.42 -7.56
N HIS A 145 -12.28 12.59 -8.17
CA HIS A 145 -13.26 13.68 -8.22
C HIS A 145 -13.15 14.50 -9.50
#